data_AF-A0A932Y020-F1
#
_entry.id   AF-A0A932Y020-F1
#
_cell.length_a   1.000
_cell.length_b   1.000
_cell.length_c   1.000
_cell.angle_alpha   90.00
_cell.angle_beta   90.00
_cell.angle_gamma   90.00
#
_symmetry.space_group_name_H-M   'P 1'
#
loop_
_entity.id
_entity.type
_entity.pdbx_description
1 polymer ?
#
loop_
_entity_poly.entity_id
_entity_poly.type
_entity_poly.pdbx_seq_one_letter_code
_entity_poly.pdbx_strand_id
1 'polypeptide(L)'
;MRKIILFGVAAVMSFSLTATSVSAALTEFQIQSILTLLQSFGVDQAVLNNVNGALRGQAASSPVSSIFCFDFNRNLKFGDGLNELEETNVRNLQTALEKEGFPVSDAEKKGGAVFQEATASAVVGFQEKYRAEILAPNGLPRGTGYVGPATRAKLDKLYGCTAADSDKSPDYSVKPPYNITPQSYPDLFVPGVGKGIYGGGSVSCIYGTEPDPLTCKSTVSNRTVYHDHCANPSQLNEAFVRGDGRLEAHGVFPPSGYICEKGRFIAVPTTANPSVAFVSEPKAGSGGSVLIKRGDKIVFTGTPVDLPGKLGVDYERAFLFDPIFNGVCSNTDWVLTCTPTATGEGDVYILLYKGGQTYRSDVIHVVVSP
;
A
#
# COMPACT_ATOMS: atom_id res chain seq x y z
N MET A 1 -45.74 13.02 -91.07
CA MET A 1 -45.75 12.97 -89.59
C MET A 1 -44.91 11.81 -89.11
N ARG A 2 -43.75 12.08 -88.51
CA ARG A 2 -43.00 11.22 -87.54
C ARG A 2 -41.72 11.99 -87.19
N LYS A 3 -41.67 12.54 -85.98
CA LYS A 3 -40.58 13.39 -85.48
C LYS A 3 -39.43 12.49 -85.01
N ILE A 4 -38.22 12.75 -85.52
CA ILE A 4 -36.97 12.10 -85.11
C ILE A 4 -36.43 12.87 -83.91
N ILE A 5 -36.30 12.22 -82.76
CA ILE A 5 -35.72 12.79 -81.54
C ILE A 5 -34.32 12.22 -81.37
N LEU A 6 -33.35 13.12 -81.42
CA LEU A 6 -31.92 12.94 -81.22
C LEU A 6 -31.64 12.89 -79.70
N PHE A 7 -31.05 11.82 -79.18
CA PHE A 7 -30.53 11.77 -77.80
C PHE A 7 -29.02 12.01 -77.83
N GLY A 8 -28.61 13.20 -77.38
CA GLY A 8 -27.23 13.59 -77.14
C GLY A 8 -26.77 13.16 -75.75
N VAL A 9 -25.57 12.60 -75.68
CA VAL A 9 -24.85 12.21 -74.46
C VAL A 9 -24.29 13.46 -73.79
N ALA A 10 -24.65 13.71 -72.52
CA ALA A 10 -24.06 14.74 -71.68
C ALA A 10 -23.45 14.09 -70.42
N ALA A 11 -22.14 14.21 -70.28
CA ALA A 11 -21.37 13.76 -69.12
C ALA A 11 -21.58 14.74 -67.94
N VAL A 12 -22.05 14.21 -66.81
CA VAL A 12 -22.21 14.97 -65.56
C VAL A 12 -20.93 14.80 -64.72
N MET A 13 -20.14 15.87 -64.60
CA MET A 13 -19.08 15.96 -63.58
C MET A 13 -19.71 16.20 -62.20
N SER A 14 -19.65 15.21 -61.32
CA SER A 14 -20.02 15.34 -59.92
C SER A 14 -18.86 15.94 -59.12
N PHE A 15 -19.01 17.20 -58.70
CA PHE A 15 -18.09 17.88 -57.77
C PHE A 15 -18.57 17.62 -56.33
N SER A 16 -17.93 16.68 -55.63
CA SER A 16 -18.20 16.39 -54.22
C SER A 16 -17.51 17.40 -53.32
N LEU A 17 -18.26 18.37 -52.78
CA LEU A 17 -17.80 19.19 -51.66
C LEU A 17 -17.81 18.36 -50.36
N THR A 18 -16.65 17.92 -49.90
CA THR A 18 -16.50 17.42 -48.52
C THR A 18 -16.34 18.62 -47.59
N ALA A 19 -17.41 18.99 -46.87
CA ALA A 19 -17.31 19.92 -45.76
C ALA A 19 -16.61 19.21 -44.58
N THR A 20 -15.34 19.54 -44.33
CA THR A 20 -14.65 19.13 -43.11
C THR A 20 -15.12 20.02 -41.96
N SER A 21 -15.97 19.49 -41.09
CA SER A 21 -16.29 20.13 -39.81
C SER A 21 -15.05 20.08 -38.91
N VAL A 22 -14.35 21.21 -38.75
CA VAL A 22 -13.33 21.36 -37.71
C VAL A 22 -14.06 21.65 -36.41
N SER A 23 -14.33 20.61 -35.62
CA SER A 23 -14.73 20.79 -34.22
C SER A 23 -13.50 21.22 -33.43
N ALA A 24 -13.59 22.32 -32.68
CA ALA A 24 -12.55 22.72 -31.74
C ALA A 24 -12.51 21.69 -30.60
N ALA A 25 -11.58 20.74 -30.68
CA ALA A 25 -11.32 19.81 -29.60
C ALA A 25 -10.56 20.52 -28.47
N LEU A 26 -10.96 20.26 -27.22
CA LEU A 26 -10.18 20.66 -26.05
C LEU A 26 -8.78 20.03 -26.13
N THR A 27 -7.76 20.77 -25.70
CA THR A 27 -6.40 20.23 -25.60
C THR A 27 -6.30 19.23 -24.46
N GLU A 28 -5.35 18.30 -24.55
CA GLU A 28 -5.08 17.30 -23.51
C GLU A 28 -4.80 17.96 -22.14
N PHE A 29 -4.10 19.10 -22.13
CA PHE A 29 -3.83 19.87 -20.91
C PHE A 29 -5.10 20.47 -20.29
N GLN A 30 -6.07 20.91 -21.10
CA GLN A 30 -7.34 21.43 -20.61
C GLN A 30 -8.20 20.30 -20.02
N ILE A 31 -8.22 19.14 -20.69
CA ILE A 31 -8.91 17.95 -20.18
C ILE A 31 -8.32 17.55 -18.83
N GLN A 32 -7.00 17.46 -18.73
CA GLN A 32 -6.33 17.07 -17.48
C GLN A 32 -6.55 18.09 -16.35
N SER A 33 -6.62 19.39 -16.66
CA SER A 33 -6.90 20.42 -15.66
C SER A 33 -8.33 20.30 -15.11
N ILE A 34 -9.32 20.00 -15.98
CA ILE A 34 -10.71 19.78 -15.55
C ILE A 34 -10.81 18.53 -14.69
N LEU A 35 -10.16 17.43 -15.08
CA LEU A 35 -10.18 16.19 -14.30
C LEU A 35 -9.49 16.34 -12.94
N THR A 36 -8.37 17.06 -12.89
CA THR A 36 -7.66 17.35 -11.63
C THR A 36 -8.51 18.24 -10.71
N LEU A 37 -9.20 19.23 -11.26
CA LEU A 37 -10.13 20.07 -10.51
C LEU A 37 -11.29 19.24 -9.93
N LEU A 38 -11.89 18.35 -10.71
CA LEU A 38 -12.96 17.48 -10.22
C LEU A 38 -12.46 16.47 -9.18
N GLN A 39 -11.25 15.92 -9.35
CA GLN A 39 -10.60 15.11 -8.31
C GLN A 39 -10.42 15.89 -7.01
N SER A 40 -10.09 17.19 -7.08
CA SER A 40 -9.92 18.02 -5.89
C SER A 40 -11.22 18.22 -5.09
N PHE A 41 -12.38 18.02 -5.72
CA PHE A 41 -13.69 18.03 -5.06
C PHE A 41 -14.15 16.64 -4.58
N GLY A 42 -13.28 15.63 -4.63
CA GLY A 42 -13.61 14.27 -4.18
C GLY A 42 -14.63 13.56 -5.05
N VAL A 43 -14.73 13.96 -6.33
CA VAL A 43 -15.63 13.33 -7.30
C VAL A 43 -15.21 11.88 -7.53
N ASP A 44 -16.18 10.96 -7.49
CA ASP A 44 -15.96 9.53 -7.70
C ASP A 44 -15.30 9.22 -9.07
N GLN A 45 -14.47 8.18 -9.11
CA GLN A 45 -13.72 7.80 -10.31
C GLN A 45 -14.61 7.43 -11.49
N ALA A 46 -15.81 6.88 -11.26
CA ALA A 46 -16.76 6.60 -12.34
C ALA A 46 -17.32 7.89 -12.95
N VAL A 47 -17.54 8.91 -12.13
CA VAL A 47 -17.96 10.24 -12.62
C VAL A 47 -16.82 10.91 -13.37
N LEU A 48 -15.58 10.82 -12.89
CA LEU A 48 -14.40 11.32 -13.60
C LEU A 48 -14.21 10.62 -14.96
N ASN A 49 -14.46 9.32 -15.03
CA ASN A 49 -14.38 8.55 -16.28
C ASN A 49 -15.47 8.99 -17.27
N ASN A 50 -16.70 9.21 -16.81
CA ASN A 50 -17.78 9.72 -17.64
C ASN A 50 -17.50 11.15 -18.14
N VAL A 51 -16.97 12.02 -17.28
CA VAL A 51 -16.57 13.39 -17.69
C VAL A 51 -15.41 13.34 -18.68
N ASN A 52 -14.38 12.53 -18.46
CA ASN A 52 -13.28 12.34 -19.39
C ASN A 52 -13.77 11.86 -20.76
N GLY A 53 -14.70 10.89 -20.79
CA GLY A 53 -15.30 10.41 -22.03
C GLY A 53 -16.11 11.49 -22.75
N ALA A 54 -16.93 12.25 -22.01
CA ALA A 54 -17.73 13.35 -22.57
C ALA A 54 -16.85 14.48 -23.14
N LEU A 55 -15.78 14.87 -22.45
CA LEU A 55 -14.83 15.91 -22.91
C LEU A 55 -14.06 15.47 -24.16
N ARG A 56 -13.98 14.17 -24.43
CA ARG A 56 -13.34 13.57 -25.61
C ARG A 56 -14.31 13.24 -26.74
N GLY A 57 -15.59 13.63 -26.61
CA GLY A 57 -16.61 13.36 -27.62
C GLY A 57 -16.95 11.87 -27.75
N GLN A 58 -16.65 11.05 -26.73
CA GLN A 58 -17.10 9.67 -26.67
C GLN A 58 -18.59 9.65 -26.33
N ALA A 59 -19.34 8.70 -26.89
CA ALA A 59 -20.72 8.48 -26.47
C ALA A 59 -20.72 8.23 -24.96
N ALA A 60 -21.55 8.98 -24.22
CA ALA A 60 -21.67 8.81 -22.78
C ALA A 60 -21.93 7.33 -22.49
N SER A 61 -21.01 6.67 -21.78
CA SER A 61 -21.25 5.35 -21.22
C SER A 61 -22.54 5.42 -20.41
N SER A 62 -23.45 4.47 -20.62
CA SER A 62 -24.66 4.27 -19.80
C SER A 62 -24.34 4.55 -18.33
N PRO A 63 -25.21 5.26 -17.58
CA PRO A 63 -24.90 5.63 -16.22
C PRO A 63 -24.52 4.36 -15.46
N VAL A 64 -23.25 4.27 -15.08
CA VAL A 64 -22.82 3.31 -14.07
C VAL A 64 -23.62 3.74 -12.87
N SER A 65 -24.71 3.02 -12.56
CA SER A 65 -25.48 3.26 -11.37
C SER A 65 -24.50 3.12 -10.23
N SER A 66 -24.07 4.25 -9.65
CA SER A 66 -23.25 4.22 -8.46
C SER A 66 -24.02 3.39 -7.45
N ILE A 67 -23.44 2.26 -7.04
CA ILE A 67 -24.03 1.45 -5.99
C ILE A 67 -24.03 2.35 -4.77
N PHE A 68 -25.23 2.75 -4.32
CA PHE A 68 -25.36 3.52 -3.09
C PHE A 68 -24.67 2.76 -1.98
N CYS A 69 -23.69 3.42 -1.38
CA CYS A 69 -23.06 2.92 -0.20
C CYS A 69 -22.89 4.03 0.82
N PHE A 70 -23.01 3.69 2.08
CA PHE A 70 -22.80 4.60 3.19
C PHE A 70 -22.27 3.85 4.40
N ASP A 71 -21.75 4.66 5.31
CA ASP A 71 -20.96 4.23 6.42
C ASP A 71 -21.67 4.42 7.76
N PHE A 72 -22.36 3.38 8.25
CA PHE A 72 -23.25 3.53 9.40
C PHE A 72 -22.49 3.43 10.73
N ASN A 73 -21.59 4.38 10.97
CA ASN A 73 -20.68 4.36 12.13
C ASN A 73 -21.16 5.21 13.33
N ARG A 74 -22.36 5.83 13.26
CA ARG A 74 -22.98 6.57 14.38
C ARG A 74 -24.33 6.00 14.76
N ASN A 75 -24.60 5.93 16.06
CA ASN A 75 -25.95 5.64 16.50
C ASN A 75 -26.84 6.83 16.18
N LEU A 76 -28.04 6.57 15.67
CA LEU A 76 -29.00 7.60 15.30
C LEU A 76 -30.33 7.41 16.04
N LYS A 77 -30.94 8.51 16.41
CA LYS A 77 -32.22 8.56 17.14
C LYS A 77 -33.05 9.75 16.69
N PHE A 78 -34.29 9.77 17.16
CA PHE A 78 -35.17 10.93 17.05
C PHE A 78 -34.46 12.23 17.48
N GLY A 79 -34.56 13.26 16.65
CA GLY A 79 -33.99 14.58 16.86
C GLY A 79 -32.59 14.78 16.29
N ASP A 80 -31.91 13.73 15.81
CA ASP A 80 -30.62 13.88 15.13
C ASP A 80 -30.81 14.54 13.75
N GLY A 81 -29.79 15.27 13.26
CA GLY A 81 -29.82 15.96 11.96
C GLY A 81 -29.70 17.48 12.06
N LEU A 82 -29.25 18.00 13.22
CA LEU A 82 -29.20 19.44 13.49
C LEU A 82 -27.83 20.07 13.17
N ASN A 83 -26.83 19.26 12.84
CA ASN A 83 -25.53 19.70 12.34
C ASN A 83 -25.16 18.91 11.07
N GLU A 84 -24.21 19.43 10.30
CA GLU A 84 -23.81 18.88 9.00
C GLU A 84 -23.45 17.38 9.05
N LEU A 85 -22.73 16.96 10.10
CA LEU A 85 -22.36 15.57 10.28
C LEU A 85 -23.58 14.69 10.54
N GLU A 86 -24.47 15.09 11.44
CA GLU A 86 -25.68 14.34 11.75
C GLU A 86 -26.64 14.31 10.57
N GLU A 87 -26.80 15.44 9.87
CA GLU A 87 -27.63 15.56 8.67
C GLU A 87 -27.18 14.55 7.61
N THR A 88 -25.88 14.46 7.36
CA THR A 88 -25.31 13.49 6.42
C THR A 88 -25.63 12.05 6.84
N ASN A 89 -25.50 11.73 8.12
CA ASN A 89 -25.81 10.38 8.63
C ASN A 89 -27.30 10.03 8.51
N VAL A 90 -28.18 10.97 8.84
CA VAL A 90 -29.63 10.80 8.74
C VAL A 90 -30.05 10.65 7.28
N ARG A 91 -29.54 11.48 6.37
CA ARG A 91 -29.84 11.42 4.93
C ARG A 91 -29.54 10.06 4.34
N ASN A 92 -28.39 9.48 4.69
CA ASN A 92 -27.99 8.18 4.17
C ASN A 92 -28.76 7.02 4.84
N LEU A 93 -29.12 7.15 6.12
CA LEU A 93 -30.08 6.23 6.76
C LEU A 93 -31.41 6.22 6.01
N GLN A 94 -31.99 7.39 5.76
CA GLN A 94 -33.27 7.50 5.06
C GLN A 94 -33.19 6.88 3.65
N THR A 95 -32.07 7.10 2.94
CA THR A 95 -31.82 6.49 1.63
C THR A 95 -31.78 4.96 1.71
N ALA A 96 -31.10 4.39 2.71
CA ALA A 96 -31.05 2.94 2.92
C ALA A 96 -32.41 2.35 3.29
N LEU A 97 -33.18 3.04 4.15
CA LEU A 97 -34.53 2.62 4.53
C LEU A 97 -35.47 2.58 3.32
N GLU A 98 -35.44 3.61 2.48
CA GLU A 98 -36.26 3.67 1.26
C GLU A 98 -35.91 2.54 0.28
N LYS A 99 -34.62 2.21 0.12
CA LYS A 99 -34.17 1.06 -0.69
C LYS A 99 -34.65 -0.28 -0.17
N GLU A 100 -34.84 -0.39 1.15
CA GLU A 100 -35.39 -1.57 1.80
C GLU A 100 -36.93 -1.67 1.75
N GLY A 101 -37.58 -0.65 1.17
CA GLY A 101 -39.03 -0.56 1.04
C GLY A 101 -39.73 0.18 2.19
N PHE A 102 -38.99 0.92 3.02
CA PHE A 102 -39.53 1.71 4.13
C PHE A 102 -39.52 3.20 3.78
N PRO A 103 -40.63 3.77 3.31
CA PRO A 103 -40.68 5.16 2.87
C PRO A 103 -40.48 6.12 4.05
N VAL A 104 -39.75 7.21 3.81
CA VAL A 104 -39.57 8.31 4.76
C VAL A 104 -40.28 9.56 4.23
N SER A 105 -40.87 10.35 5.13
CA SER A 105 -41.57 11.59 4.78
C SER A 105 -40.65 12.61 4.08
N ASP A 106 -41.14 13.23 3.00
CA ASP A 106 -40.42 14.31 2.31
C ASP A 106 -40.16 15.52 3.22
N ALA A 107 -41.00 15.73 4.23
CA ALA A 107 -40.80 16.79 5.22
C ALA A 107 -39.51 16.59 6.03
N GLU A 108 -39.11 15.33 6.29
CA GLU A 108 -37.89 14.98 7.02
C GLU A 108 -36.63 15.00 6.14
N LYS A 109 -36.79 15.18 4.82
CA LYS A 109 -35.68 15.24 3.84
C LYS A 109 -35.40 16.66 3.36
N LYS A 110 -36.40 17.56 3.44
CA LYS A 110 -36.37 18.90 2.84
C LYS A 110 -35.73 19.93 3.79
N GLY A 111 -34.74 20.66 3.29
CA GLY A 111 -34.07 21.73 4.05
C GLY A 111 -32.99 21.26 5.03
N GLY A 112 -32.64 19.96 4.97
CA GLY A 112 -31.75 19.26 5.88
C GLY A 112 -32.41 17.95 6.29
N ALA A 113 -31.69 16.83 6.21
CA ALA A 113 -32.25 15.54 6.62
C ALA A 113 -32.30 15.45 8.16
N VAL A 114 -33.51 15.29 8.71
CA VAL A 114 -33.75 15.25 10.17
C VAL A 114 -34.47 13.96 10.53
N PHE A 115 -34.01 13.31 11.59
CA PHE A 115 -34.59 12.06 12.07
C PHE A 115 -35.80 12.40 12.94
N GLN A 116 -37.02 12.25 12.41
CA GLN A 116 -38.26 12.40 13.21
C GLN A 116 -39.09 11.11 13.18
N GLU A 117 -40.40 11.21 13.38
CA GLU A 117 -41.29 10.07 13.58
C GLU A 117 -41.39 9.15 12.36
N ALA A 118 -41.33 9.69 11.13
CA ALA A 118 -41.38 8.86 9.93
C ALA A 118 -40.09 8.04 9.78
N THR A 119 -38.93 8.65 10.02
CA THR A 119 -37.65 7.92 10.05
C THR A 119 -37.65 6.88 11.17
N ALA A 120 -38.14 7.21 12.37
CA ALA A 120 -38.22 6.26 13.49
C ALA A 120 -39.10 5.05 13.15
N SER A 121 -40.28 5.28 12.56
CA SER A 121 -41.20 4.24 12.11
C SER A 121 -40.58 3.36 11.02
N ALA A 122 -39.89 3.97 10.04
CA ALA A 122 -39.16 3.23 9.01
C ALA A 122 -38.04 2.35 9.62
N VAL A 123 -37.32 2.84 10.63
CA VAL A 123 -36.34 2.04 11.38
C VAL A 123 -37.01 0.88 12.11
N VAL A 124 -38.17 1.07 12.73
CA VAL A 124 -38.94 -0.05 13.34
C VAL A 124 -39.24 -1.12 12.29
N GLY A 125 -39.75 -0.72 11.12
CA GLY A 125 -40.02 -1.65 10.02
C GLY A 125 -38.78 -2.43 9.56
N PHE A 126 -37.65 -1.74 9.39
CA PHE A 126 -36.37 -2.37 9.05
C PHE A 126 -35.91 -3.36 10.12
N GLN A 127 -36.01 -3.00 11.40
CA GLN A 127 -35.62 -3.87 12.51
C GLN A 127 -36.49 -5.12 12.60
N GLU A 128 -37.79 -5.00 12.36
CA GLU A 128 -38.70 -6.14 12.29
C GLU A 128 -38.43 -7.03 11.08
N LYS A 129 -38.11 -6.46 9.91
CA LYS A 129 -37.70 -7.22 8.72
C LYS A 129 -36.46 -8.07 8.98
N TYR A 130 -35.48 -7.54 9.71
CA TYR A 130 -34.23 -8.22 10.05
C TYR A 130 -34.18 -8.68 11.52
N ARG A 131 -35.33 -9.10 12.06
CA ARG A 131 -35.52 -9.49 13.46
C ARG A 131 -34.49 -10.49 13.98
N ALA A 132 -34.12 -11.49 13.18
CA ALA A 132 -33.18 -12.54 13.58
C ALA A 132 -31.75 -12.01 13.80
N GLU A 133 -31.34 -10.96 13.09
CA GLU A 133 -30.00 -10.37 13.17
C GLU A 133 -29.98 -9.17 14.15
N ILE A 134 -31.11 -8.49 14.34
CA ILE A 134 -31.16 -7.24 15.12
C ILE A 134 -31.86 -7.42 16.48
N LEU A 135 -33.05 -8.01 16.52
CA LEU A 135 -33.91 -7.99 17.70
C LEU A 135 -33.72 -9.22 18.59
N ALA A 136 -33.74 -10.42 18.00
CA ALA A 136 -33.65 -11.69 18.73
C ALA A 136 -32.36 -11.82 19.57
N PRO A 137 -31.15 -11.48 19.04
CA PRO A 137 -29.93 -11.54 19.83
C PRO A 137 -29.89 -10.57 21.01
N ASN A 138 -30.68 -9.49 20.95
CA ASN A 138 -30.74 -8.45 21.97
C ASN A 138 -31.96 -8.59 22.89
N GLY A 139 -32.74 -9.67 22.78
CA GLY A 139 -33.94 -9.90 23.60
C GLY A 139 -35.07 -8.88 23.37
N LEU A 140 -35.06 -8.19 22.22
CA LEU A 140 -36.04 -7.13 21.93
C LEU A 140 -37.31 -7.74 21.32
N PRO A 141 -38.50 -7.53 21.93
CA PRO A 141 -39.73 -8.11 21.43
C PRO A 141 -40.26 -7.39 20.18
N ARG A 142 -39.88 -6.11 19.98
CA ARG A 142 -40.28 -5.28 18.85
C ARG A 142 -39.17 -4.31 18.45
N GLY A 143 -39.26 -3.77 17.24
CA GLY A 143 -38.43 -2.66 16.78
C GLY A 143 -38.55 -1.45 17.70
N THR A 144 -37.44 -0.75 17.91
CA THR A 144 -37.30 0.36 18.86
C THR A 144 -37.26 1.73 18.17
N GLY A 145 -37.06 1.76 16.85
CA GLY A 145 -36.85 3.01 16.11
C GLY A 145 -35.48 3.66 16.37
N TYR A 146 -34.63 3.04 17.19
CA TYR A 146 -33.28 3.49 17.49
C TYR A 146 -32.26 2.74 16.63
N VAL A 147 -31.40 3.48 15.91
CA VAL A 147 -30.32 2.90 15.12
C VAL A 147 -29.11 2.68 16.02
N GLY A 148 -29.13 1.55 16.74
CA GLY A 148 -28.03 1.09 17.58
C GLY A 148 -27.05 0.16 16.84
N PRO A 149 -26.04 -0.40 17.55
CA PRO A 149 -24.98 -1.21 16.96
C PRO A 149 -25.47 -2.36 16.06
N ALA A 150 -26.50 -3.11 16.48
CA ALA A 150 -27.03 -4.21 15.68
C ALA A 150 -27.75 -3.74 14.40
N THR A 151 -28.44 -2.60 14.45
CA THR A 151 -29.10 -2.02 13.26
C THR A 151 -28.06 -1.52 12.26
N ARG A 152 -27.02 -0.83 12.75
CA ARG A 152 -25.88 -0.39 11.94
C ARG A 152 -25.16 -1.57 11.29
N ALA A 153 -24.86 -2.60 12.06
CA ALA A 153 -24.21 -3.81 11.54
C ALA A 153 -24.98 -4.43 10.37
N LYS A 154 -26.31 -4.41 10.42
CA LYS A 154 -27.15 -4.87 9.31
C LYS A 154 -27.18 -3.89 8.14
N LEU A 155 -27.30 -2.59 8.38
CA LEU A 155 -27.25 -1.57 7.34
C LEU A 155 -25.92 -1.61 6.58
N ASP A 156 -24.80 -1.69 7.29
CA ASP A 156 -23.45 -1.84 6.72
C ASP A 156 -23.33 -3.15 5.91
N LYS A 157 -23.93 -4.25 6.36
CA LYS A 157 -23.94 -5.51 5.58
C LYS A 157 -24.68 -5.36 4.23
N LEU A 158 -25.66 -4.47 4.13
CA LEU A 158 -26.48 -4.27 2.93
C LEU A 158 -25.99 -3.12 2.04
N TYR A 159 -25.51 -2.05 2.67
CA TYR A 159 -25.24 -0.75 2.07
C TYR A 159 -23.90 -0.17 2.49
N GLY A 160 -23.08 -0.92 3.21
CA GLY A 160 -21.71 -0.52 3.50
C GLY A 160 -20.93 -0.29 2.22
N CYS A 161 -20.08 0.73 2.20
CA CYS A 161 -19.14 0.86 1.09
C CYS A 161 -18.21 -0.35 1.05
N THR A 162 -18.00 -0.87 -0.16
CA THR A 162 -16.99 -1.89 -0.43
C THR A 162 -15.67 -1.47 0.18
N ALA A 163 -15.01 -2.41 0.83
CA ALA A 163 -13.70 -2.16 1.38
C ALA A 163 -12.75 -1.70 0.26
N ALA A 164 -11.91 -0.74 0.59
CA ALA A 164 -10.83 -0.28 -0.26
C ALA A 164 -9.52 -0.67 0.41
N ASP A 165 -8.53 -0.94 -0.42
CA ASP A 165 -7.18 -1.22 0.01
C ASP A 165 -6.20 -0.42 -0.87
N SER A 166 -5.22 0.21 -0.23
CA SER A 166 -4.41 1.28 -0.84
C SER A 166 -3.32 0.76 -1.78
N ASP A 167 -2.79 -0.40 -1.47
CA ASP A 167 -1.69 -1.10 -2.14
C ASP A 167 -2.14 -2.32 -2.93
N LYS A 168 -3.44 -2.62 -2.88
CA LYS A 168 -4.15 -3.56 -3.76
C LYS A 168 -3.68 -4.98 -3.56
N SER A 169 -3.51 -5.35 -2.31
CA SER A 169 -3.14 -6.66 -1.84
C SER A 169 -4.13 -7.70 -2.37
N PRO A 170 -3.66 -8.86 -2.88
CA PRO A 170 -4.51 -9.95 -3.29
C PRO A 170 -5.44 -10.43 -2.17
N ASP A 171 -6.52 -11.12 -2.53
CA ASP A 171 -7.32 -11.86 -1.56
C ASP A 171 -6.51 -13.03 -0.98
N TYR A 172 -5.81 -12.77 0.12
CA TYR A 172 -4.93 -13.73 0.79
C TYR A 172 -5.69 -14.87 1.47
N SER A 173 -7.02 -14.76 1.63
CA SER A 173 -7.85 -15.88 2.08
C SER A 173 -7.99 -16.97 1.02
N VAL A 174 -7.89 -16.60 -0.26
CA VAL A 174 -8.00 -17.51 -1.40
C VAL A 174 -6.62 -17.84 -2.00
N LYS A 175 -5.69 -16.89 -1.96
CA LYS A 175 -4.34 -17.04 -2.51
C LYS A 175 -3.28 -16.75 -1.45
N PRO A 176 -2.98 -17.69 -0.53
CA PRO A 176 -1.96 -17.48 0.48
C PRO A 176 -0.60 -17.14 -0.16
N PRO A 177 0.18 -16.22 0.42
CA PRO A 177 1.45 -15.82 -0.16
C PRO A 177 2.51 -16.92 0.03
N TYR A 178 3.15 -17.34 -1.06
CA TYR A 178 4.26 -18.30 -1.09
C TYR A 178 5.38 -17.82 -2.01
N ASN A 179 6.64 -18.16 -1.71
CA ASN A 179 7.83 -17.69 -2.43
C ASN A 179 7.87 -16.16 -2.54
N ILE A 180 7.67 -15.48 -1.41
CA ILE A 180 7.52 -14.04 -1.34
C ILE A 180 8.79 -13.34 -1.84
N THR A 181 8.63 -12.45 -2.83
CA THR A 181 9.67 -11.56 -3.34
C THR A 181 9.05 -10.20 -3.68
N PRO A 182 9.83 -9.11 -3.74
CA PRO A 182 9.33 -7.80 -4.17
C PRO A 182 8.66 -7.80 -5.55
N GLN A 183 8.93 -8.80 -6.40
CA GLN A 183 8.33 -8.92 -7.72
C GLN A 183 7.02 -9.73 -7.71
N SER A 184 6.90 -10.72 -6.82
CA SER A 184 5.73 -11.60 -6.77
C SER A 184 4.59 -11.05 -5.89
N TYR A 185 4.93 -10.31 -4.85
CA TYR A 185 4.02 -9.67 -3.90
C TYR A 185 4.54 -8.28 -3.52
N PRO A 186 4.52 -7.30 -4.45
CA PRO A 186 5.06 -5.96 -4.21
C PRO A 186 4.34 -5.19 -3.10
N ASP A 187 3.08 -5.52 -2.84
CA ASP A 187 2.23 -4.97 -1.78
C ASP A 187 2.87 -5.15 -0.39
N LEU A 188 3.35 -6.36 -0.08
CA LEU A 188 3.97 -6.68 1.22
C LEU A 188 5.26 -5.87 1.54
N PHE A 189 5.80 -5.12 0.58
CA PHE A 189 7.02 -4.30 0.73
C PHE A 189 6.74 -2.80 0.75
N VAL A 190 5.47 -2.39 0.72
CA VAL A 190 5.02 -1.02 0.91
C VAL A 190 4.04 -0.98 2.07
N PRO A 191 3.88 0.17 2.76
CA PRO A 191 2.87 0.25 3.82
C PRO A 191 1.49 0.46 3.19
N GLY A 192 0.52 -0.38 3.56
CA GLY A 192 -0.86 -0.30 3.13
C GLY A 192 -1.84 0.11 4.22
N VAL A 193 -3.04 0.47 3.76
CA VAL A 193 -4.18 0.91 4.55
C VAL A 193 -5.46 0.39 3.92
N GLY A 194 -6.06 -0.59 4.58
CA GLY A 194 -7.40 -1.07 4.32
C GLY A 194 -8.48 -0.21 4.99
N LYS A 195 -9.57 0.07 4.30
CA LYS A 195 -10.74 0.78 4.85
C LYS A 195 -12.01 0.06 4.44
N GLY A 196 -12.74 -0.49 5.39
CA GLY A 196 -13.94 -1.25 5.06
C GLY A 196 -14.51 -2.02 6.23
N ILE A 197 -15.60 -2.72 5.98
CA ILE A 197 -16.26 -3.54 7.00
C ILE A 197 -15.36 -4.73 7.27
N TYR A 198 -14.86 -4.84 8.50
CA TYR A 198 -14.02 -5.96 8.90
C TYR A 198 -14.83 -7.26 8.92
N GLY A 199 -14.30 -8.28 8.26
CA GLY A 199 -14.86 -9.63 8.16
C GLY A 199 -14.30 -10.61 9.19
N GLY A 200 -13.29 -10.21 9.97
CA GLY A 200 -12.70 -11.05 11.02
C GLY A 200 -13.62 -11.26 12.24
N GLY A 201 -13.17 -12.08 13.20
CA GLY A 201 -13.95 -12.54 14.36
C GLY A 201 -14.58 -11.43 15.24
N SER A 202 -15.41 -11.84 16.21
CA SER A 202 -16.43 -11.09 16.97
C SER A 202 -16.05 -9.76 17.63
N VAL A 203 -14.78 -9.37 17.60
CA VAL A 203 -14.29 -8.09 18.10
C VAL A 203 -13.65 -7.37 16.92
N SER A 204 -14.24 -6.23 16.50
CA SER A 204 -13.60 -5.29 15.59
C SER A 204 -12.37 -4.69 16.29
N CYS A 205 -11.29 -5.45 16.34
CA CYS A 205 -10.00 -5.01 16.84
C CYS A 205 -9.34 -4.16 15.74
N ILE A 206 -9.31 -2.85 15.95
CA ILE A 206 -8.54 -1.95 15.10
C ILE A 206 -7.11 -1.88 15.62
N TYR A 207 -6.18 -2.20 14.74
CA TYR A 207 -4.79 -1.77 14.86
C TYR A 207 -4.63 -0.54 13.97
N GLY A 208 -4.28 0.60 14.57
CA GLY A 208 -3.91 1.82 13.84
C GLY A 208 -4.87 3.00 14.02
N THR A 209 -4.62 3.83 15.02
CA THR A 209 -4.87 5.28 14.88
C THR A 209 -3.57 6.09 14.90
N GLU A 210 -2.43 5.43 14.84
CA GLU A 210 -1.06 5.93 14.68
C GLU A 210 -0.25 4.78 14.06
N PRO A 211 0.89 5.01 13.38
CA PRO A 211 1.70 3.91 12.88
C PRO A 211 2.17 3.04 14.06
N ASP A 212 1.93 1.73 13.97
CA ASP A 212 2.42 0.66 14.88
C ASP A 212 1.86 0.59 16.33
N PRO A 213 0.53 0.52 16.58
CA PRO A 213 0.05 0.28 17.94
C PRO A 213 0.19 -1.20 18.33
N LEU A 214 0.94 -1.45 19.40
CA LEU A 214 1.17 -2.79 19.97
C LEU A 214 -0.06 -3.43 20.63
N THR A 215 -1.21 -2.73 20.67
CA THR A 215 -2.42 -3.20 21.34
C THR A 215 -3.66 -2.97 20.47
N CYS A 216 -4.55 -3.97 20.43
CA CYS A 216 -5.85 -3.86 19.77
C CYS A 216 -6.68 -2.75 20.45
N LYS A 217 -7.22 -1.83 19.65
CA LYS A 217 -8.33 -0.96 20.09
C LYS A 217 -9.64 -1.58 19.64
N SER A 218 -10.47 -2.01 20.59
CA SER A 218 -11.84 -2.40 20.31
C SER A 218 -12.57 -1.23 19.69
N THR A 219 -13.25 -1.43 18.57
CA THR A 219 -14.19 -0.45 18.05
C THR A 219 -15.64 -0.85 18.20
N VAL A 220 -16.44 0.20 18.30
CA VAL A 220 -17.90 0.13 18.42
C VAL A 220 -18.58 -0.04 17.05
N SER A 221 -17.82 -0.07 15.95
CA SER A 221 -18.29 -0.18 14.57
C SER A 221 -17.67 -1.39 13.88
N ASN A 222 -18.38 -1.96 12.90
CA ASN A 222 -17.86 -3.03 12.06
C ASN A 222 -16.97 -2.49 10.92
N ARG A 223 -17.07 -1.20 10.56
CA ARG A 223 -16.12 -0.55 9.64
C ARG A 223 -14.91 -0.01 10.39
N THR A 224 -13.76 -0.30 9.83
CA THR A 224 -12.46 0.04 10.38
C THR A 224 -11.54 0.63 9.32
N VAL A 225 -10.55 1.39 9.77
CA VAL A 225 -9.30 1.62 9.04
C VAL A 225 -8.29 0.65 9.62
N TYR A 226 -7.83 -0.31 8.82
CA TYR A 226 -6.77 -1.24 9.21
C TYR A 226 -5.49 -0.78 8.54
N HIS A 227 -4.51 -0.39 9.35
CA HIS A 227 -3.17 -0.13 8.85
C HIS A 227 -2.38 -1.42 8.88
N ASP A 228 -1.63 -1.70 7.83
CA ASP A 228 -0.65 -2.78 7.87
C ASP A 228 0.31 -2.51 9.01
N HIS A 229 0.58 -3.55 9.79
CA HIS A 229 1.39 -3.40 10.97
C HIS A 229 2.20 -4.64 11.24
N CYS A 230 3.35 -4.45 11.87
CA CYS A 230 4.19 -5.55 12.29
C CYS A 230 3.78 -6.00 13.69
N ALA A 231 3.26 -7.21 13.82
CA ALA A 231 2.98 -7.80 15.14
C ALA A 231 4.29 -8.03 15.91
N ASN A 232 5.35 -8.35 15.18
CA ASN A 232 6.74 -8.47 15.62
C ASN A 232 7.64 -8.42 14.37
N PRO A 233 8.98 -8.41 14.50
CA PRO A 233 9.89 -8.36 13.35
C PRO A 233 9.74 -9.52 12.35
N SER A 234 9.03 -10.59 12.71
CA SER A 234 8.85 -11.79 11.89
C SER A 234 7.41 -11.97 11.39
N GLN A 235 6.51 -11.00 11.60
CA GLN A 235 5.13 -11.10 11.13
C GLN A 235 4.55 -9.74 10.76
N LEU A 236 4.19 -9.60 9.49
CA LEU A 236 3.33 -8.54 8.96
C LEU A 236 1.88 -9.00 9.09
N ASN A 237 1.02 -8.15 9.65
CA ASN A 237 -0.42 -8.32 9.54
C ASN A 237 -0.89 -7.38 8.43
N GLU A 238 -1.21 -8.01 7.31
CA GLU A 238 -1.52 -7.39 6.03
C GLU A 238 -3.03 -7.24 5.87
N ALA A 239 -3.52 -6.03 5.64
CA ALA A 239 -4.91 -5.76 5.30
C ALA A 239 -5.17 -6.10 3.83
N PHE A 240 -6.34 -6.64 3.52
CA PHE A 240 -6.73 -6.85 2.13
C PHE A 240 -8.25 -6.88 1.99
N VAL A 241 -8.74 -6.68 0.77
CA VAL A 241 -10.16 -6.79 0.44
C VAL A 241 -10.45 -8.20 -0.08
N ARG A 242 -11.36 -8.89 0.58
CA ARG A 242 -11.87 -10.19 0.15
C ARG A 242 -12.73 -10.06 -1.10
N GLY A 243 -12.93 -11.18 -1.80
CA GLY A 243 -13.83 -11.28 -2.95
C GLY A 243 -15.30 -10.91 -2.66
N ASP A 244 -15.74 -10.88 -1.40
CA ASP A 244 -17.07 -10.42 -0.97
C ASP A 244 -17.13 -8.91 -0.64
N GLY A 245 -16.03 -8.18 -0.87
CA GLY A 245 -15.93 -6.73 -0.64
C GLY A 245 -15.72 -6.34 0.82
N ARG A 246 -15.46 -7.30 1.72
CA ARG A 246 -15.13 -7.04 3.13
C ARG A 246 -13.64 -6.92 3.34
N LEU A 247 -13.25 -6.15 4.35
CA LEU A 247 -11.87 -6.02 4.78
C LEU A 247 -11.49 -7.21 5.67
N GLU A 248 -10.34 -7.82 5.43
CA GLU A 248 -9.77 -8.85 6.29
C GLU A 248 -8.28 -8.57 6.51
N ALA A 249 -7.66 -9.32 7.41
CA ALA A 249 -6.24 -9.25 7.64
C ALA A 249 -5.61 -10.65 7.70
N HIS A 250 -4.40 -10.78 7.16
CA HIS A 250 -3.65 -12.03 7.14
C HIS A 250 -2.25 -11.85 7.74
N GLY A 251 -1.83 -12.81 8.55
CA GLY A 251 -0.46 -12.84 9.07
C GLY A 251 0.50 -13.42 8.04
N VAL A 252 1.47 -12.63 7.60
CA VAL A 252 2.47 -13.00 6.60
C VAL A 252 3.87 -12.98 7.22
N PHE A 253 4.65 -14.03 7.00
CA PHE A 253 6.04 -14.12 7.44
C PHE A 253 6.98 -13.52 6.39
N PRO A 254 7.99 -12.73 6.78
CA PRO A 254 8.93 -12.15 5.83
C PRO A 254 9.77 -13.24 5.15
N PRO A 255 10.16 -13.06 3.88
CA PRO A 255 11.14 -13.93 3.24
C PRO A 255 12.53 -13.76 3.89
N SER A 256 13.42 -14.71 3.64
CA SER A 256 14.80 -14.65 4.14
C SER A 256 15.48 -13.34 3.74
N GLY A 257 16.16 -12.70 4.70
CA GLY A 257 16.83 -11.41 4.50
C GLY A 257 15.91 -10.19 4.68
N TYR A 258 14.66 -10.37 5.09
CA TYR A 258 13.72 -9.31 5.40
C TYR A 258 13.19 -9.42 6.82
N ILE A 259 12.83 -8.28 7.40
CA ILE A 259 12.06 -8.17 8.64
C ILE A 259 10.81 -7.34 8.37
N CYS A 260 9.79 -7.51 9.21
CA CYS A 260 8.70 -6.57 9.26
C CYS A 260 9.11 -5.35 10.09
N GLU A 261 9.04 -4.17 9.50
CA GLU A 261 9.14 -2.89 10.21
C GLU A 261 8.20 -1.86 9.55
N LYS A 262 7.46 -1.09 10.35
CA LYS A 262 6.54 -0.01 9.89
C LYS A 262 5.51 -0.49 8.87
N GLY A 263 4.86 -1.62 9.17
CA GLY A 263 3.78 -2.16 8.34
C GLY A 263 4.21 -2.64 6.96
N ARG A 264 5.46 -3.09 6.80
CA ARG A 264 5.96 -3.67 5.54
C ARG A 264 7.18 -4.54 5.77
N PHE A 265 7.55 -5.33 4.77
CA PHE A 265 8.85 -5.99 4.70
C PHE A 265 9.95 -5.03 4.27
N ILE A 266 10.96 -4.90 5.13
CA ILE A 266 12.18 -4.15 4.88
C ILE A 266 13.33 -5.14 4.82
N ALA A 267 14.20 -5.00 3.83
CA ALA A 267 15.42 -5.79 3.77
C ALA A 267 16.20 -5.53 5.05
N VAL A 268 16.54 -6.59 5.79
CA VAL A 268 17.48 -6.48 6.89
C VAL A 268 18.76 -5.95 6.27
N PRO A 269 19.23 -4.75 6.64
CA PRO A 269 20.57 -4.34 6.27
C PRO A 269 21.45 -5.46 6.80
N THR A 270 22.18 -6.15 5.93
CA THR A 270 23.10 -7.22 6.33
C THR A 270 24.11 -6.61 7.30
N THR A 271 23.81 -6.64 8.60
CA THR A 271 24.78 -6.43 9.67
C THR A 271 25.62 -7.68 9.88
N ALA A 272 25.22 -8.80 9.26
CA ALA A 272 26.17 -9.77 8.74
C ALA A 272 26.89 -9.14 7.54
N ASN A 273 27.78 -8.20 7.82
CA ASN A 273 28.92 -7.94 6.97
C ASN A 273 29.50 -9.34 6.67
N PRO A 274 29.56 -9.83 5.41
CA PRO A 274 30.26 -11.07 5.19
C PRO A 274 31.71 -10.80 5.54
N SER A 275 32.09 -11.23 6.74
CA SER A 275 33.42 -11.02 7.27
C SER A 275 34.34 -11.87 6.43
N VAL A 276 35.01 -11.25 5.47
CA VAL A 276 36.24 -11.81 4.95
C VAL A 276 37.14 -11.99 6.16
N ALA A 277 37.43 -13.25 6.52
CA ALA A 277 38.35 -13.54 7.61
C ALA A 277 39.72 -12.98 7.20
N PHE A 278 40.08 -11.85 7.78
CA PHE A 278 41.32 -11.13 7.53
C PHE A 278 42.19 -11.28 8.75
N VAL A 279 43.33 -11.93 8.59
CA VAL A 279 44.25 -12.25 9.67
C VAL A 279 45.63 -11.69 9.35
N SER A 280 46.34 -11.28 10.38
CA SER A 280 47.73 -10.86 10.29
C SER A 280 48.67 -11.94 10.80
N GLU A 281 49.93 -11.86 10.38
CA GLU A 281 51.09 -12.51 10.98
C GLU A 281 52.17 -11.43 11.21
N PRO A 282 52.51 -11.06 12.45
CA PRO A 282 52.03 -11.63 13.73
C PRO A 282 50.52 -11.48 13.94
N LYS A 283 49.91 -12.49 14.58
CA LYS A 283 48.46 -12.56 14.80
C LYS A 283 47.95 -11.42 15.68
N ALA A 284 46.88 -10.77 15.25
CA ALA A 284 46.15 -9.79 16.05
C ALA A 284 45.66 -10.44 17.36
N GLY A 285 45.83 -9.72 18.47
CA GLY A 285 45.32 -10.13 19.76
C GLY A 285 43.78 -10.17 19.79
N SER A 286 43.20 -10.60 20.92
CA SER A 286 41.75 -10.67 21.10
C SER A 286 41.00 -9.33 20.98
N GLY A 287 41.73 -8.21 20.96
CA GLY A 287 41.20 -6.87 20.71
C GLY A 287 41.31 -6.37 19.26
N GLY A 288 41.73 -7.20 18.31
CA GLY A 288 41.90 -6.81 16.91
C GLY A 288 43.16 -5.99 16.60
N SER A 289 44.02 -5.77 17.61
CA SER A 289 45.27 -5.04 17.47
C SER A 289 46.50 -5.93 17.34
N VAL A 290 47.48 -5.51 16.54
CA VAL A 290 48.81 -6.13 16.39
C VAL A 290 49.87 -5.13 16.83
N LEU A 291 50.82 -5.57 17.65
CA LEU A 291 51.99 -4.77 18.03
C LEU A 291 53.23 -5.29 17.31
N ILE A 292 53.92 -4.42 16.57
CA ILE A 292 55.17 -4.71 15.86
C ILE A 292 56.20 -3.60 16.11
N LYS A 293 57.49 -3.85 15.86
CA LYS A 293 58.52 -2.81 15.88
C LYS A 293 58.73 -2.22 14.50
N ARG A 294 59.28 -1.01 14.45
CA ARG A 294 59.72 -0.38 13.19
C ARG A 294 60.70 -1.31 12.46
N GLY A 295 60.44 -1.56 11.18
CA GLY A 295 61.22 -2.47 10.35
C GLY A 295 60.81 -3.94 10.43
N ASP A 296 59.88 -4.31 11.33
CA ASP A 296 59.31 -5.66 11.35
C ASP A 296 58.39 -5.86 10.14
N LYS A 297 58.32 -7.11 9.68
CA LYS A 297 57.41 -7.51 8.61
C LYS A 297 56.07 -7.92 9.22
N ILE A 298 54.99 -7.39 8.68
CA ILE A 298 53.62 -7.84 8.94
C ILE A 298 52.98 -8.32 7.65
N VAL A 299 52.33 -9.48 7.71
CA VAL A 299 51.67 -10.11 6.56
C VAL A 299 50.19 -10.23 6.86
N PHE A 300 49.34 -9.69 5.99
CA PHE A 300 47.90 -9.81 6.08
C PHE A 300 47.37 -10.76 5.01
N THR A 301 46.49 -11.67 5.40
CA THR A 301 45.85 -12.65 4.52
C THR A 301 44.34 -12.61 4.72
N GLY A 302 43.60 -12.62 3.62
CA GLY A 302 42.13 -12.62 3.63
C GLY A 302 41.60 -13.80 2.86
N THR A 303 40.99 -14.78 3.53
CA THR A 303 40.23 -15.84 2.85
C THR A 303 38.77 -15.67 3.21
N PRO A 304 37.91 -15.25 2.27
CA PRO A 304 36.50 -15.20 2.55
C PRO A 304 35.97 -16.60 2.85
N VAL A 305 35.45 -16.76 4.05
CA VAL A 305 34.60 -17.86 4.40
C VAL A 305 33.17 -17.39 4.15
N ASP A 306 32.33 -18.25 3.58
CA ASP A 306 30.89 -17.99 3.41
C ASP A 306 30.49 -16.92 2.38
N LEU A 307 31.39 -16.56 1.46
CA LEU A 307 31.03 -15.74 0.28
C LEU A 307 30.62 -16.63 -0.92
N PRO A 308 29.48 -16.36 -1.58
CA PRO A 308 29.02 -17.16 -2.72
C PRO A 308 29.85 -16.88 -3.98
N GLY A 309 30.60 -17.87 -4.49
CA GLY A 309 31.32 -17.78 -5.77
C GLY A 309 32.76 -18.29 -5.70
N LYS A 310 33.51 -18.12 -6.79
CA LYS A 310 34.94 -18.48 -6.87
C LYS A 310 35.81 -17.26 -6.58
N LEU A 311 36.59 -17.34 -5.50
CA LEU A 311 37.60 -16.34 -5.14
C LEU A 311 38.66 -16.20 -6.24
N GLY A 312 39.03 -14.96 -6.56
CA GLY A 312 39.99 -14.63 -7.61
C GLY A 312 39.44 -14.66 -9.04
N VAL A 313 38.18 -15.09 -9.21
CA VAL A 313 37.47 -15.08 -10.50
C VAL A 313 36.27 -14.14 -10.44
N ASP A 314 35.46 -14.27 -9.40
CA ASP A 314 34.17 -13.56 -9.30
C ASP A 314 34.25 -12.22 -8.57
N TYR A 315 35.40 -11.87 -8.00
CA TYR A 315 35.56 -10.74 -7.08
C TYR A 315 36.71 -9.84 -7.50
N GLU A 316 36.45 -8.53 -7.58
CA GLU A 316 37.48 -7.50 -7.55
C GLU A 316 37.82 -7.14 -6.10
N ARG A 317 39.04 -6.68 -5.83
CA ARG A 317 39.50 -6.39 -4.46
C ARG A 317 40.34 -5.13 -4.35
N ALA A 318 40.30 -4.50 -3.18
CA ALA A 318 41.19 -3.42 -2.79
C ALA A 318 41.67 -3.61 -1.35
N PHE A 319 42.97 -3.46 -1.12
CA PHE A 319 43.54 -3.31 0.22
C PHE A 319 43.50 -1.83 0.61
N LEU A 320 43.01 -1.54 1.82
CA LEU A 320 42.96 -0.19 2.37
C LEU A 320 43.80 -0.18 3.63
N PHE A 321 44.65 0.84 3.74
CA PHE A 321 45.55 1.01 4.86
C PHE A 321 45.83 2.49 5.11
N ASP A 322 46.12 2.81 6.36
CA ASP A 322 46.45 4.16 6.79
C ASP A 322 47.85 4.63 6.33
N PRO A 323 48.13 5.95 6.37
CA PRO A 323 49.35 6.52 5.80
C PRO A 323 50.68 5.95 6.31
N ILE A 324 50.71 5.35 7.50
CA ILE A 324 51.91 4.67 8.04
C ILE A 324 52.39 3.52 7.14
N PHE A 325 51.51 3.02 6.28
CA PHE A 325 51.76 1.93 5.32
C PHE A 325 52.03 2.41 3.88
N ASN A 326 52.02 3.72 3.62
CA ASN A 326 52.23 4.25 2.27
C ASN A 326 53.65 3.96 1.76
N GLY A 327 53.73 3.30 0.60
CA GLY A 327 55.00 2.99 -0.07
C GLY A 327 55.83 1.89 0.59
N VAL A 328 55.33 1.26 1.65
CA VAL A 328 56.03 0.19 2.40
C VAL A 328 55.33 -1.16 2.31
N CYS A 329 54.33 -1.30 1.43
CA CYS A 329 53.58 -2.52 1.23
C CYS A 329 53.71 -3.06 -0.20
N SER A 330 53.61 -4.38 -0.34
CA SER A 330 53.53 -5.11 -1.61
C SER A 330 52.50 -6.24 -1.52
N ASN A 331 51.91 -6.64 -2.64
CA ASN A 331 50.93 -7.73 -2.69
C ASN A 331 51.21 -8.69 -3.86
N THR A 332 50.86 -9.96 -3.69
CA THR A 332 51.03 -11.00 -4.73
C THR A 332 49.72 -11.64 -5.19
N ASP A 333 48.73 -11.72 -4.30
CA ASP A 333 47.35 -12.09 -4.63
C ASP A 333 46.44 -11.67 -3.47
N TRP A 334 46.10 -12.61 -2.59
CA TRP A 334 45.34 -12.41 -1.34
C TRP A 334 46.21 -12.04 -0.13
N VAL A 335 47.49 -11.77 -0.39
CA VAL A 335 48.50 -11.51 0.63
C VAL A 335 49.01 -10.09 0.46
N LEU A 336 48.85 -9.27 1.51
CA LEU A 336 49.46 -7.96 1.64
C LEU A 336 50.63 -8.07 2.63
N THR A 337 51.81 -7.65 2.22
CA THR A 337 53.00 -7.63 3.07
C THR A 337 53.44 -6.20 3.25
N CYS A 338 53.61 -5.76 4.50
CA CYS A 338 54.06 -4.41 4.83
C CYS A 338 55.30 -4.44 5.75
N THR A 339 56.17 -3.43 5.62
CA THR A 339 57.34 -3.24 6.48
C THR A 339 57.46 -1.78 6.88
N PRO A 340 56.71 -1.34 7.93
CA PRO A 340 56.65 0.07 8.31
C PRO A 340 58.01 0.64 8.70
N THR A 341 58.35 1.80 8.14
CA THR A 341 59.60 2.53 8.42
C THR A 341 59.40 3.67 9.42
N ALA A 342 58.14 3.99 9.76
CA ALA A 342 57.75 4.99 10.75
C ALA A 342 57.06 4.33 11.96
N THR A 343 57.15 4.99 13.11
CA THR A 343 56.37 4.64 14.31
C THR A 343 55.00 5.31 14.28
N GLY A 344 54.00 4.70 14.90
CA GLY A 344 52.64 5.21 14.97
C GLY A 344 51.62 4.09 14.93
N GLU A 345 50.40 4.44 14.59
CA GLU A 345 49.28 3.50 14.52
C GLU A 345 48.61 3.60 13.15
N GLY A 346 47.97 2.52 12.71
CA GLY A 346 47.20 2.53 11.47
C GLY A 346 46.35 1.28 11.30
N ASP A 347 45.24 1.46 10.60
CA ASP A 347 44.29 0.41 10.31
C ASP A 347 44.56 -0.22 8.93
N VAL A 348 44.28 -1.52 8.81
CA VAL A 348 44.36 -2.26 7.55
C VAL A 348 43.12 -3.14 7.39
N TYR A 349 42.49 -3.09 6.21
CA TYR A 349 41.35 -3.95 5.85
C TYR A 349 41.27 -4.19 4.33
N ILE A 350 40.43 -5.14 3.92
CA ILE A 350 40.19 -5.46 2.49
C ILE A 350 38.71 -5.23 2.13
N LEU A 351 38.48 -4.65 0.95
CA LEU A 351 37.18 -4.56 0.30
C LEU A 351 37.11 -5.53 -0.89
N LEU A 352 35.98 -6.22 -1.03
CA LEU A 352 35.65 -7.07 -2.18
C LEU A 352 34.41 -6.56 -2.89
N TYR A 353 34.42 -6.61 -4.22
CA TYR A 353 33.32 -6.14 -5.07
C TYR A 353 32.84 -7.27 -5.98
N LYS A 354 31.52 -7.51 -6.01
CA LYS A 354 30.88 -8.48 -6.92
C LYS A 354 29.44 -8.06 -7.21
N GLY A 355 29.08 -7.99 -8.49
CA GLY A 355 27.68 -7.76 -8.92
C GLY A 355 27.05 -6.48 -8.36
N GLY A 356 27.83 -5.42 -8.15
CA GLY A 356 27.36 -4.16 -7.56
C GLY A 356 27.27 -4.15 -6.03
N GLN A 357 27.62 -5.24 -5.36
CA GLN A 357 27.74 -5.31 -3.89
C GLN A 357 29.20 -5.16 -3.45
N THR A 358 29.38 -4.54 -2.28
CA THR A 358 30.68 -4.34 -1.62
C THR A 358 30.69 -5.07 -0.28
N TYR A 359 31.75 -5.82 -0.03
CA TYR A 359 31.98 -6.60 1.19
C TYR A 359 33.25 -6.12 1.87
N ARG A 360 33.28 -6.05 3.21
CA ARG A 360 34.45 -5.56 3.98
C ARG A 360 34.88 -6.58 5.01
N SER A 361 36.18 -6.81 5.13
CA SER A 361 36.75 -7.56 6.25
C SER A 361 36.58 -6.86 7.60
N ASP A 362 36.98 -7.55 8.66
CA ASP A 362 37.35 -6.88 9.91
C ASP A 362 38.54 -5.94 9.69
N VAL A 363 38.65 -4.94 10.57
CA VAL A 363 39.76 -4.00 10.59
C VAL A 363 40.83 -4.52 11.54
N ILE A 364 42.07 -4.62 11.04
CA ILE A 364 43.22 -4.93 11.87
C ILE A 364 43.91 -3.62 12.22
N HIS A 365 43.91 -3.31 13.51
CA HIS A 365 44.62 -2.15 14.03
C HIS A 365 46.08 -2.51 14.27
N VAL A 366 47.03 -1.71 13.80
CA VAL A 366 48.46 -2.00 13.95
C VAL A 366 49.14 -0.87 14.69
N VAL A 367 49.86 -1.23 15.75
CA VAL A 367 50.70 -0.33 16.53
C VAL A 367 52.16 -0.63 16.20
N VAL A 368 52.89 0.37 15.70
CA VAL A 368 54.32 0.29 15.36
C VAL A 368 55.13 1.02 16.41
N SER A 369 55.78 0.25 17.30
CA SER A 369 56.66 0.79 18.33
C SER A 369 58.06 1.10 17.78
N PRO A 370 58.85 1.95 18.46
CA PRO A 370 60.21 2.32 18.06
C PRO A 370 61.15 1.17 17.71
#